data_AF-A0A7H4MVZ4-F1
#
_entry.id   AF-A0A7H4MVZ4-F1
#
_cell.length_a   1.000
_cell.length_b   1.000
_cell.length_c   1.000
_cell.angle_alpha   90.00
_cell.angle_beta   90.00
_cell.angle_gamma   90.00
#
_symmetry.space_group_name_H-M   'P 1'
#
loop_
_entity.id
_entity.type
_entity.pdbx_description
1 polymer ?
#
loop_
_entity_poly.entity_id
_entity_poly.type
_entity_poly.pdbx_seq_one_letter_code
_entity_poly.pdbx_strand_id
1 'polypeptide(L)'
;MFKWPWKVDEESGNAEIPWEKALAIPVLANLSDHEQQQLAQMASRFLQQKRLVALQGLELTPLQSARIALLFCLPVLELGIEWLDGFHEVLIYPAPFVVDDEWEDDIGLVHSQRIVQSGQSWQQGPIVLNWLDIQDSFDASGFNLIIHEVAHKLDTRNGDRASGVPFIPLREVAGWNTISMLP
;
A
#
# COMPACT_ATOMS: atom_id res chain seq x y z
N MET A 1 -8.29 26.57 1.95
CA MET A 1 -7.07 26.48 1.11
C MET A 1 -5.89 26.25 2.03
N PHE A 2 -5.56 24.98 2.32
CA PHE A 2 -4.37 24.65 3.09
C PHE A 2 -3.20 24.49 2.12
N LYS A 3 -2.29 25.47 2.10
CA LYS A 3 -1.01 25.37 1.42
C LYS A 3 -0.04 24.68 2.36
N TRP A 4 0.37 23.47 2.01
CA TRP A 4 1.37 22.75 2.79
C TRP A 4 2.80 23.13 2.33
N PRO A 5 3.72 23.53 3.23
CA PRO A 5 5.11 23.80 2.90
C PRO A 5 6.03 22.64 3.32
N TRP A 6 6.63 21.94 2.36
CA TRP A 6 7.91 21.27 2.61
C TRP A 6 8.81 21.47 1.39
N LYS A 7 10.00 22.03 1.67
CA LYS A 7 11.14 21.94 0.78
C LYS A 7 11.50 20.46 0.65
N VAL A 8 11.65 20.03 -0.59
CA VAL A 8 12.20 18.73 -0.93
C VAL A 8 13.72 18.89 -0.82
N ASP A 9 14.34 18.19 0.13
CA ASP A 9 15.77 17.94 0.04
C ASP A 9 15.96 16.88 -1.06
N GLU A 10 16.41 17.33 -2.23
CA GLU A 10 16.78 16.49 -3.39
C GLU A 10 18.12 15.74 -3.17
N GLU A 11 18.48 15.44 -1.93
CA GLU A 11 19.72 14.75 -1.61
C GLU A 11 19.44 13.31 -1.20
N SER A 12 19.17 12.45 -2.19
CA SER A 12 19.42 11.02 -2.07
C SER A 12 20.32 10.61 -3.22
N GLY A 13 21.61 10.88 -3.02
CA GLY A 13 22.68 10.44 -3.90
C GLY A 13 22.59 8.95 -4.19
N ASN A 14 23.20 8.57 -5.31
CA ASN A 14 23.27 7.29 -5.99
C ASN A 14 23.75 6.10 -5.11
N ALA A 15 23.09 5.84 -3.98
CA ALA A 15 23.34 4.70 -3.11
C ALA A 15 22.71 3.48 -3.76
N GLU A 16 23.55 2.51 -4.12
CA GLU A 16 23.11 1.27 -4.74
C GLU A 16 22.14 0.54 -3.81
N ILE A 17 20.95 0.22 -4.32
CA ILE A 17 19.91 -0.44 -3.54
C ILE A 17 20.31 -1.90 -3.30
N PRO A 18 20.36 -2.39 -2.06
CA PRO A 18 20.83 -3.74 -1.75
C PRO A 18 19.73 -4.79 -1.98
N TRP A 19 19.33 -5.02 -3.23
CA TRP A 19 18.20 -5.89 -3.59
C TRP A 19 18.28 -7.31 -3.03
N GLU A 20 19.46 -7.93 -3.05
CA GLU A 20 19.66 -9.28 -2.48
C GLU A 20 19.32 -9.33 -0.98
N LYS A 21 19.76 -8.31 -0.22
CA LYS A 21 19.42 -8.19 1.21
C LYS A 21 17.95 -7.81 1.44
N ALA A 22 17.37 -7.08 0.51
CA ALA A 22 15.96 -6.69 0.58
C ALA A 22 15.04 -7.91 0.38
N LEU A 23 15.37 -8.79 -0.56
CA LEU A 23 14.66 -10.04 -0.85
C LEU A 23 14.76 -11.06 0.29
N ALA A 24 15.82 -11.00 1.11
CA ALA A 24 16.04 -11.89 2.25
C ALA A 24 15.11 -11.57 3.46
N ILE A 25 13.80 -11.71 3.26
CA ILE A 25 12.76 -11.63 4.31
C ILE A 25 11.79 -12.83 4.21
N PRO A 26 11.23 -13.31 5.33
CA PRO A 26 10.42 -14.53 5.36
C PRO A 26 9.27 -14.57 4.34
N VAL A 27 8.55 -13.45 4.17
CA VAL A 27 7.40 -13.38 3.24
C VAL A 27 7.78 -13.59 1.76
N LEU A 28 9.06 -13.37 1.40
CA LEU A 28 9.57 -13.54 0.03
C LEU A 28 10.38 -14.84 -0.17
N ALA A 29 10.57 -15.63 0.89
CA ALA A 29 11.49 -16.77 0.89
C ALA A 29 11.11 -17.92 -0.06
N ASN A 30 9.83 -18.02 -0.43
CA ASN A 30 9.31 -19.09 -1.31
C ASN A 30 9.31 -18.71 -2.80
N LEU A 31 9.75 -17.50 -3.16
CA LEU A 31 9.84 -17.09 -4.57
C LEU A 31 11.04 -17.76 -5.24
N SER A 32 10.84 -18.24 -6.46
CA SER A 32 11.93 -18.71 -7.32
C SER A 32 12.89 -17.57 -7.68
N ASP A 33 14.11 -17.91 -8.09
CA ASP A 33 15.12 -16.91 -8.52
C ASP A 33 14.60 -16.01 -9.65
N HIS A 34 13.79 -16.56 -10.56
CA HIS A 34 13.16 -15.81 -11.63
C HIS A 34 12.13 -14.79 -11.08
N GLU A 35 11.23 -15.22 -10.19
CA GLU A 35 10.25 -14.34 -9.55
C GLU A 35 10.93 -13.25 -8.73
N GLN A 36 12.00 -13.57 -8.00
CA GLN A 36 12.78 -12.60 -7.24
C GLN A 36 13.41 -11.53 -8.14
N GLN A 37 13.97 -11.92 -9.29
CA GLN A 37 14.53 -10.99 -10.27
C GLN A 37 13.45 -10.10 -10.90
N GLN A 38 12.31 -10.67 -11.28
CA GLN A 38 11.17 -9.93 -11.82
C GLN A 38 10.62 -8.94 -10.79
N LEU A 39 10.46 -9.37 -9.53
CA LEU A 39 9.98 -8.55 -8.43
C LEU A 39 10.94 -7.40 -8.14
N ALA A 40 12.25 -7.64 -8.10
CA ALA A 40 13.25 -6.60 -7.89
C ALA A 40 13.26 -5.55 -9.03
N GLN A 41 13.11 -5.98 -10.29
CA GLN A 41 12.99 -5.06 -11.42
C GLN A 41 11.70 -4.21 -11.32
N MET A 42 10.58 -4.81 -10.94
CA MET A 42 9.32 -4.11 -10.76
C MET A 42 9.40 -3.11 -9.58
N ALA A 43 9.98 -3.53 -8.45
CA ALA A 43 10.21 -2.68 -7.29
C ALA A 43 11.14 -1.49 -7.59
N SER A 44 12.17 -1.70 -8.43
CA SER A 44 13.01 -0.60 -8.90
C SER A 44 12.22 0.43 -9.71
N ARG A 45 11.31 -0.01 -10.59
CA ARG A 45 10.42 0.90 -11.33
C ARG A 45 9.43 1.60 -10.41
N PHE A 46 8.91 0.89 -9.40
CA PHE A 46 8.04 1.46 -8.38
C PHE A 46 8.71 2.64 -7.67
N LEU A 47 9.96 2.50 -7.24
CA LEU A 47 10.71 3.57 -6.58
C LEU A 47 11.03 4.76 -7.51
N GLN A 48 11.06 4.55 -8.83
CA GLN A 48 11.21 5.64 -9.81
C GLN A 48 9.89 6.39 -10.05
N GLN A 49 8.75 5.72 -9.89
CA GLN A 49 7.43 6.25 -10.23
C GLN A 49 6.65 6.78 -9.02
N LYS A 50 6.99 6.31 -7.81
CA LYS A 50 6.24 6.61 -6.58
C LYS A 50 7.17 7.14 -5.50
N ARG A 51 6.65 8.06 -4.69
CA ARG A 51 7.38 8.64 -3.56
C ARG A 51 7.03 7.92 -2.26
N LEU A 52 8.06 7.44 -1.57
CA LEU A 52 7.96 7.03 -0.16
C LEU A 52 8.26 8.25 0.70
N VAL A 53 7.27 8.75 1.44
CA VAL A 53 7.38 9.94 2.28
C VAL A 53 7.35 9.50 3.73
N ALA A 54 8.53 9.45 4.35
CA ALA A 54 8.65 9.20 5.78
C ALA A 54 8.28 10.47 6.57
N LEU A 55 7.47 10.31 7.61
CA LEU A 55 6.89 11.41 8.39
C LEU A 55 7.39 11.39 9.84
N GLN A 56 7.24 12.52 10.53
CA GLN A 56 7.55 12.67 11.95
C GLN A 56 9.00 12.30 12.33
N GLY A 57 9.95 12.63 11.47
CA GLY A 57 11.38 12.35 11.71
C GLY A 57 11.77 10.88 11.53
N LEU A 58 10.89 10.04 10.99
CA LEU A 58 11.26 8.71 10.50
C LEU A 58 12.21 8.88 9.31
N GLU A 59 13.32 8.14 9.33
CA GLU A 59 14.24 8.03 8.20
C GLU A 59 14.18 6.61 7.61
N LEU A 60 14.05 6.52 6.29
CA LEU A 60 14.07 5.25 5.58
C LEU A 60 15.42 5.04 4.92
N THR A 61 16.11 3.98 5.33
CA THR A 61 17.32 3.50 4.67
C THR A 61 17.00 2.92 3.29
N PRO A 62 17.97 2.85 2.36
CA PRO A 62 17.78 2.22 1.05
C PRO A 62 17.24 0.79 1.12
N LEU A 63 17.67 0.02 2.14
CA LEU A 63 17.19 -1.34 2.37
C LEU A 63 15.71 -1.37 2.75
N GLN A 64 15.26 -0.47 3.61
CA GLN A 64 13.86 -0.39 4.04
C GLN A 64 12.95 0.05 2.88
N SER A 65 13.37 1.07 2.12
CA SER A 65 12.66 1.51 0.91
C SER A 65 12.54 0.39 -0.13
N ALA A 66 13.60 -0.40 -0.32
CA ALA A 66 13.57 -1.56 -1.21
C ALA A 66 12.56 -2.61 -0.76
N ARG A 67 12.55 -2.96 0.53
CA ARG A 67 11.58 -3.94 1.07
C ARG A 67 10.14 -3.48 0.94
N ILE A 68 9.87 -2.21 1.24
CA ILE A 68 8.54 -1.62 1.03
C ILE A 68 8.12 -1.76 -0.44
N ALA A 69 9.00 -1.40 -1.38
CA ALA A 69 8.72 -1.51 -2.81
C ALA A 69 8.47 -2.97 -3.27
N LEU A 70 9.27 -3.93 -2.76
CA LEU A 70 9.05 -5.36 -3.04
C LEU A 70 7.66 -5.81 -2.57
N LEU A 71 7.23 -5.41 -1.36
CA LEU A 71 5.91 -5.77 -0.84
C LEU A 71 4.76 -5.12 -1.63
N PHE A 72 4.95 -3.90 -2.12
CA PHE A 72 3.97 -3.26 -3.01
C PHE A 72 3.81 -3.99 -4.35
N CYS A 73 4.92 -4.46 -4.90
CA CYS A 73 4.94 -5.14 -6.20
C CYS A 73 4.51 -6.61 -6.12
N LEU A 74 4.59 -7.25 -4.96
CA LEU A 74 4.30 -8.68 -4.80
C LEU A 74 2.88 -9.07 -5.28
N PRO A 75 1.78 -8.38 -4.87
CA PRO A 75 0.42 -8.76 -5.31
C PRO A 75 0.17 -8.53 -6.81
N VAL A 76 1.00 -7.73 -7.46
CA VAL A 76 0.85 -7.34 -8.86
C VAL A 76 1.97 -7.91 -9.74
N LEU A 77 2.77 -8.87 -9.23
CA LEU A 77 3.92 -9.43 -9.93
C LEU A 77 3.55 -9.98 -11.32
N GLU A 78 2.42 -10.68 -11.39
CA GLU A 78 1.86 -11.27 -12.62
C GLU A 78 0.81 -10.38 -13.31
N LEU A 79 0.43 -9.26 -12.68
CA LEU A 79 -0.58 -8.34 -13.20
C LEU A 79 0.03 -7.16 -13.94
N GLY A 80 1.20 -6.69 -13.49
CA GLY A 80 1.87 -5.49 -14.00
C GLY A 80 1.82 -4.30 -13.02
N ILE A 81 2.84 -3.44 -13.09
CA ILE A 81 2.99 -2.29 -12.18
C ILE A 81 1.90 -1.22 -12.37
N GLU A 82 1.30 -1.14 -13.56
CA GLU A 82 0.19 -0.24 -13.90
C GLU A 82 -1.05 -0.45 -13.01
N TRP A 83 -1.14 -1.60 -12.33
CA TRP A 83 -2.16 -1.85 -11.33
C TRP A 83 -2.01 -1.02 -10.06
N LEU A 84 -0.86 -0.38 -9.88
CA LEU A 84 -0.59 0.52 -8.78
C LEU A 84 -0.76 2.01 -9.18
N ASP A 85 -1.27 2.33 -10.37
CA ASP A 85 -1.41 3.72 -10.85
C ASP A 85 -2.45 4.56 -10.07
N GLY A 86 -3.25 3.92 -9.21
CA GLY A 86 -4.24 4.59 -8.35
C GLY A 86 -3.65 5.39 -7.18
N PHE A 87 -2.33 5.56 -7.10
CA PHE A 87 -1.64 6.42 -6.14
C PHE A 87 -0.22 6.77 -6.62
N HIS A 88 0.27 7.93 -6.18
CA HIS A 88 1.62 8.42 -6.47
C HIS A 88 2.52 8.49 -5.23
N GLU A 89 1.94 8.48 -4.04
CA GLU A 89 2.67 8.69 -2.79
C GLU A 89 2.27 7.66 -1.74
N VAL A 90 3.23 7.27 -0.92
CA VAL A 90 3.05 6.43 0.25
C VAL A 90 3.55 7.20 1.46
N LEU A 91 2.65 7.57 2.36
CA LEU A 91 2.96 8.27 3.60
C LEU A 91 3.24 7.24 4.70
N ILE A 92 4.40 7.34 5.36
CA ILE A 92 4.85 6.36 6.35
C ILE A 92 5.10 7.06 7.67
N TYR A 93 4.24 6.77 8.65
CA TYR A 93 4.38 7.23 10.03
C TYR A 93 5.25 6.28 10.85
N PRO A 94 5.87 6.73 11.96
CA PRO A 94 6.68 5.85 12.80
C PRO A 94 5.84 4.78 13.53
N ALA A 95 4.61 5.10 13.92
CA ALA A 95 3.74 4.23 14.70
C ALA A 95 2.27 4.36 14.26
N PRO A 96 1.41 3.38 14.58
CA PRO A 96 -0.02 3.49 14.35
C PRO A 96 -0.58 4.73 15.06
N PHE A 97 -1.49 5.42 14.40
CA PHE A 97 -2.23 6.53 14.99
C PHE A 97 -3.71 6.32 14.72
N VAL A 98 -4.53 6.63 15.72
CA VAL A 98 -5.97 6.75 15.57
C VAL A 98 -6.22 8.20 15.18
N VAL A 99 -6.81 8.41 14.01
CA VAL A 99 -7.39 9.72 13.68
C VAL A 99 -8.76 9.74 14.32
N ASP A 100 -8.90 10.53 15.39
CA ASP A 100 -10.21 10.94 15.88
C ASP A 100 -10.80 11.94 14.87
N ASP A 101 -11.27 11.43 13.73
CA ASP A 101 -12.11 12.21 12.82
C ASP A 101 -13.54 12.21 13.40
N GLU A 102 -13.74 13.01 14.44
CA GLU A 102 -15.09 13.36 14.90
C GLU A 102 -15.72 14.31 13.87
N TRP A 103 -16.56 13.76 12.99
CA TRP A 103 -17.59 14.56 12.33
C TRP A 103 -18.93 14.22 12.98
N GLU A 104 -19.46 15.18 13.75
CA GLU A 104 -20.82 15.15 14.29
C GLU A 104 -21.80 15.41 13.14
N ASP A 105 -22.72 14.48 12.87
CA ASP A 105 -23.84 14.74 11.97
C ASP A 105 -24.88 15.67 12.65
N ASP A 106 -25.83 16.22 11.88
CA ASP A 106 -26.87 17.13 12.40
C ASP A 106 -27.83 16.48 13.43
N ILE A 107 -27.61 15.22 13.81
CA ILE A 107 -28.36 14.48 14.84
C ILE A 107 -27.49 13.89 15.97
N GLY A 108 -26.19 14.23 16.04
CA GLY A 108 -25.32 13.89 17.17
C GLY A 108 -24.85 12.42 17.21
N LEU A 109 -24.87 11.69 16.10
CA LEU A 109 -24.38 10.32 15.99
C LEU A 109 -22.93 10.31 15.49
N VAL A 110 -22.01 9.87 16.36
CA VAL A 110 -20.60 9.65 16.01
C VAL A 110 -20.47 8.36 15.20
N HIS A 111 -20.14 8.47 13.90
CA HIS A 111 -19.80 7.33 13.05
C HIS A 111 -18.29 7.25 12.82
N SER A 112 -17.63 6.20 13.32
CA SER A 112 -16.25 5.87 12.96
C SER A 112 -16.23 5.16 11.60
N GLN A 113 -16.34 5.91 10.51
CA GLN A 113 -16.21 5.37 9.15
C GLN A 113 -15.25 6.24 8.35
N ARG A 114 -14.23 5.62 7.75
CA ARG A 114 -13.33 6.23 6.76
C ARG A 114 -14.21 6.84 5.66
N ILE A 115 -14.44 8.15 5.69
CA ILE A 115 -15.45 8.80 4.86
C ILE A 115 -14.98 8.80 3.41
N VAL A 116 -15.68 8.03 2.57
CA VAL A 116 -15.72 8.25 1.12
C VAL A 116 -16.58 9.49 0.89
N GLN A 117 -15.95 10.68 0.84
CA GLN A 117 -16.65 11.90 0.47
C GLN A 117 -16.97 11.89 -1.03
N SER A 118 -18.27 11.87 -1.31
CA SER A 118 -18.89 11.88 -2.63
C SER A 118 -18.53 13.12 -3.44
N GLY A 119 -18.04 12.89 -4.67
CA GLY A 119 -17.89 13.93 -5.69
C GLY A 119 -16.50 14.03 -6.30
N GLN A 120 -16.02 12.94 -6.91
CA GLN A 120 -14.92 12.96 -7.89
C GLN A 120 -13.48 13.32 -7.45
N SER A 121 -13.12 13.39 -6.16
CA SER A 121 -11.78 13.92 -5.75
C SER A 121 -10.88 13.11 -4.81
N TRP A 122 -11.11 11.80 -4.58
CA TRP A 122 -10.17 10.98 -3.76
C TRP A 122 -9.82 9.60 -4.31
N GLN A 123 -10.18 9.26 -5.55
CA GLN A 123 -9.83 7.96 -6.14
C GLN A 123 -8.30 7.76 -6.27
N GLN A 124 -7.48 8.82 -6.21
CA GLN A 124 -6.02 8.79 -6.28
C GLN A 124 -5.29 9.24 -5.01
N GLY A 125 -5.94 9.19 -3.84
CA GLY A 125 -5.31 9.55 -2.57
C GLY A 125 -4.08 8.69 -2.24
N PRO A 126 -3.12 9.20 -1.43
CA PRO A 126 -1.93 8.47 -1.06
C PRO A 126 -2.27 7.22 -0.25
N ILE A 127 -1.38 6.23 -0.26
CA ILE A 127 -1.45 5.12 0.69
C ILE A 127 -0.81 5.57 2.00
N VAL A 128 -1.43 5.27 3.14
CA VAL A 128 -0.95 5.66 4.46
C VAL A 128 -0.61 4.41 5.25
N LEU A 129 0.61 4.33 5.75
CA LEU A 129 1.15 3.20 6.49
C LEU A 129 1.83 3.69 7.78
N ASN A 130 2.18 2.75 8.65
CA ASN A 130 3.10 3.00 9.75
C ASN A 130 4.25 1.97 9.76
N TRP A 131 5.41 2.39 10.26
CA TRP A 131 6.64 1.62 10.22
C TRP A 131 6.60 0.38 11.11
N LEU A 132 5.88 0.43 12.24
CA LEU A 132 5.74 -0.72 13.14
C LEU A 132 5.07 -1.90 12.42
N ASP A 133 3.92 -1.65 11.80
CA ASP A 133 3.18 -2.68 11.07
C ASP A 133 3.87 -3.09 9.76
N ILE A 134 4.63 -2.19 9.12
CA ILE A 134 5.48 -2.55 7.96
C ILE A 134 6.53 -3.58 8.36
N GLN A 135 7.14 -3.45 9.55
CA GLN A 135 8.15 -4.42 10.02
C GLN A 135 7.52 -5.80 10.21
N ASP A 136 6.35 -5.87 10.82
CA ASP A 136 5.60 -7.12 11.01
C ASP A 136 5.20 -7.75 9.67
N SER A 137 5.03 -6.93 8.62
CA SER A 137 4.70 -7.37 7.26
C SER A 137 5.87 -8.05 6.54
N PHE A 138 7.10 -8.03 7.08
CA PHE A 138 8.23 -8.77 6.52
C PHE A 138 8.19 -10.27 6.89
N ASP A 139 7.49 -10.61 7.97
CA ASP A 139 7.34 -11.99 8.42
C ASP A 139 6.24 -12.73 7.66
N ALA A 140 6.28 -14.06 7.72
CA ALA A 140 5.25 -14.93 7.16
C ALA A 140 4.15 -15.26 8.20
N SER A 141 3.69 -14.25 8.94
CA SER A 141 2.75 -14.40 10.07
C SER A 141 1.28 -14.47 9.64
N GLY A 142 0.97 -14.11 8.39
CA GLY A 142 -0.39 -13.92 7.88
C GLY A 142 -0.89 -12.47 7.98
N PHE A 143 -0.17 -11.60 8.69
CA PHE A 143 -0.39 -10.16 8.67
C PHE A 143 0.51 -9.48 7.65
N ASN A 144 -0.07 -8.65 6.77
CA ASN A 144 0.71 -7.80 5.87
C ASN A 144 -0.06 -6.52 5.51
N LEU A 145 0.35 -5.40 6.10
CA LEU A 145 -0.33 -4.11 5.95
C LEU A 145 -0.22 -3.59 4.51
N ILE A 146 0.92 -3.75 3.86
CA ILE A 146 1.14 -3.25 2.49
C ILE A 146 0.25 -4.00 1.51
N ILE A 147 0.22 -5.33 1.59
CA ILE A 147 -0.63 -6.17 0.72
C ILE A 147 -2.11 -5.86 0.96
N HIS A 148 -2.52 -5.62 2.21
CA HIS A 148 -3.88 -5.22 2.55
C HIS A 148 -4.29 -3.90 1.85
N GLU A 149 -3.48 -2.86 1.96
CA GLU A 149 -3.77 -1.56 1.32
C GLU A 149 -3.70 -1.64 -0.22
N VAL A 150 -2.79 -2.46 -0.78
CA VAL A 150 -2.77 -2.75 -2.21
C VAL A 150 -4.06 -3.42 -2.66
N ALA A 151 -4.54 -4.43 -1.93
CA ALA A 151 -5.80 -5.11 -2.25
C ALA A 151 -6.98 -4.13 -2.29
N HIS A 152 -7.07 -3.19 -1.35
CA HIS A 152 -8.10 -2.14 -1.37
C HIS A 152 -7.99 -1.22 -2.59
N LYS A 153 -6.78 -0.87 -3.02
CA LYS A 153 -6.56 -0.09 -4.25
C LYS A 153 -6.95 -0.86 -5.51
N LEU A 154 -6.69 -2.17 -5.56
CA LEU A 154 -7.08 -3.01 -6.69
C LEU A 154 -8.60 -3.18 -6.78
N ASP A 155 -9.27 -3.34 -5.64
CA ASP A 155 -10.73 -3.47 -5.54
C ASP A 155 -11.45 -2.18 -6.01
N THR A 156 -10.99 -1.01 -5.54
CA THR A 156 -11.55 0.29 -5.94
C THR A 156 -11.23 0.69 -7.39
N ARG A 157 -10.22 0.09 -8.03
CA ARG A 157 -9.95 0.28 -9.46
C ARG A 157 -11.04 -0.36 -10.35
N ASN A 158 -11.71 -1.41 -9.85
CA ASN A 158 -12.68 -2.20 -10.62
C ASN A 158 -14.15 -1.80 -10.41
N GLY A 159 -14.45 -0.89 -9.48
CA GLY A 159 -15.81 -0.44 -9.21
C GLY A 159 -15.91 0.72 -8.22
N ASP A 160 -17.04 1.43 -8.24
CA ASP A 160 -17.32 2.65 -7.46
C ASP A 160 -17.36 2.43 -5.92
N ARG A 161 -17.20 1.19 -5.44
CA ARG A 161 -17.18 0.81 -4.01
C ARG A 161 -16.22 -0.35 -3.77
N ALA A 162 -15.42 -0.26 -2.69
CA ALA A 162 -14.64 -1.39 -2.20
C ALA A 162 -15.60 -2.54 -1.81
N SER A 163 -15.57 -3.64 -2.55
CA SER A 163 -16.45 -4.79 -2.36
C SER A 163 -15.78 -5.93 -1.57
N GLY A 164 -14.47 -5.88 -1.32
CA GLY A 164 -13.70 -6.97 -0.72
C GLY A 164 -13.56 -8.19 -1.65
N VAL A 165 -13.75 -8.00 -2.95
CA VAL A 165 -13.72 -9.07 -3.96
C VAL A 165 -12.46 -8.90 -4.82
N PRO A 166 -11.50 -9.85 -4.81
CA PRO A 166 -10.35 -9.81 -5.72
C PRO A 166 -10.80 -10.01 -7.17
N PHE A 167 -9.91 -9.72 -8.13
CA PHE A 167 -10.25 -9.74 -9.57
C PHE A 167 -10.70 -11.14 -10.04
N ILE A 168 -12.02 -11.34 -10.10
CA ILE A 168 -12.67 -12.52 -10.66
C ILE A 168 -13.71 -12.10 -11.71
N PRO A 169 -13.94 -12.91 -12.77
CA PRO A 169 -14.98 -12.63 -13.76
C PRO A 169 -16.33 -12.34 -13.09
N LEU A 170 -17.11 -11.37 -13.61
CA LEU A 170 -18.40 -10.94 -13.04
C LEU A 170 -19.38 -12.09 -12.70
N ARG A 171 -19.31 -13.20 -13.44
CA ARG A 171 -20.10 -14.41 -13.18
C ARG A 171 -19.73 -15.16 -11.89
N GLU A 172 -18.56 -14.89 -11.32
CA GLU A 172 -17.97 -15.58 -10.16
C GLU A 172 -18.08 -14.76 -8.86
N VAL A 173 -18.44 -13.48 -8.96
CA VAL A 173 -18.63 -12.54 -7.84
C VAL A 173 -19.71 -13.04 -6.86
N ALA A 174 -20.80 -13.64 -7.36
CA ALA A 174 -21.85 -14.20 -6.52
C ALA A 174 -21.36 -15.39 -5.68
N GLY A 175 -20.41 -16.17 -6.18
CA GLY A 175 -19.81 -17.30 -5.45
C GLY A 175 -18.86 -16.84 -4.34
N TRP A 176 -18.10 -15.77 -4.59
CA TRP A 176 -17.16 -15.20 -3.61
C TRP A 176 -17.86 -14.60 -2.38
N ASN A 177 -18.96 -13.89 -2.59
CA ASN A 177 -19.80 -13.35 -1.51
C ASN A 177 -20.44 -14.45 -0.65
N THR A 178 -20.62 -15.66 -1.19
CA THR A 178 -21.20 -16.79 -0.46
C THR A 178 -20.17 -17.48 0.43
N ILE A 179 -18.89 -17.54 0.01
CA ILE A 179 -17.80 -18.17 0.77
C ILE A 179 -17.35 -17.28 1.94
N SER A 180 -17.39 -15.96 1.78
CA SER A 180 -17.01 -14.98 2.81
C SER A 180 -18.06 -14.76 3.92
N MET A 181 -19.25 -15.38 3.80
CA MET A 181 -20.33 -15.33 4.80
C MET A 181 -20.50 -16.64 5.60
N LEU A 182 -19.65 -17.65 5.38
CA LEU A 182 -19.66 -18.86 6.21
C LEU A 182 -18.76 -18.64 7.44
N PRO A 183 -19.26 -18.93 8.66
CA PRO A 183 -18.56 -18.68 9.92
C PRO A 183 -17.33 -19.56 10.14
#